data_AF-A0A3D1G7T4-F1
#
_entry.id   AF-A0A3D1G7T4-F1
#
_cell.length_a   1.000
_cell.length_b   1.000
_cell.length_c   1.000
_cell.angle_alpha   90.00
_cell.angle_beta   90.00
_cell.angle_gamma   90.00
#
_symmetry.space_group_name_H-M   'P 1'
#
loop_
_entity.id
_entity.type
_entity.pdbx_description
1 polymer ?
#
loop_
_entity_poly.entity_id
_entity_poly.type
_entity_poly.pdbx_seq_one_letter_code
_entity_poly.pdbx_strand_id
1 'polypeptide(L)'
;MEIIYKRSLTTLLILLCVLLCGYAVFEWSTYSNKPTPENKNSLAEDAVNNAVENFRDYLFDFTNQSAELTGEIESRIKAGEMPEEIYNALSPSSPFWGVVLYKDGATVFWDGFVPDAYPEDSPQNSDLSRISIGTNNNVTYFYNILPFFADGDTALARYDVYTRAKISQDNILELGKELEMDPALLFGSDKSYPVFFSFGESPDQTDVLHSEVVSLSSSDSIATIYALDTSYESFRAKYDYQNALKRGLFYIAFLVLGGLFILILARSIGGITGVLLQLVAFTTVWFLLRTIYPIIEGSQNFSSLPDITLIRY
;
A
#
# COMPACT_ATOMS: atom_id res chain seq x y z
N MET A 1 31.42 -0.75 -43.92
CA MET A 1 30.06 -0.18 -43.75
C MET A 1 28.98 -1.28 -43.70
N GLU A 2 29.01 -2.25 -44.62
CA GLU A 2 28.04 -3.36 -44.69
C GLU A 2 27.97 -4.27 -43.43
N ILE A 3 29.11 -4.54 -42.78
CA ILE A 3 29.18 -5.33 -41.54
C ILE A 3 28.42 -4.67 -40.38
N ILE A 4 28.48 -3.34 -40.30
CA ILE A 4 27.80 -2.56 -39.25
C ILE A 4 26.29 -2.63 -39.46
N TYR A 5 25.81 -2.50 -40.71
CA TYR A 5 24.39 -2.62 -41.05
C TYR A 5 23.82 -4.01 -40.73
N LYS A 6 24.54 -5.08 -41.10
CA LYS A 6 24.11 -6.46 -40.79
C LYS A 6 24.01 -6.68 -39.27
N ARG A 7 25.00 -6.23 -38.51
CA ARG A 7 25.00 -6.36 -37.04
C ARG A 7 23.85 -5.58 -36.39
N SER A 8 23.61 -4.33 -36.80
CA SER A 8 22.48 -3.52 -36.30
C SER A 8 21.13 -4.15 -36.64
N LEU A 9 20.96 -4.69 -37.86
CA LEU A 9 19.74 -5.36 -38.28
C LEU A 9 19.48 -6.63 -37.43
N THR A 10 20.50 -7.46 -37.21
CA THR A 10 20.39 -8.65 -36.36
C THR A 10 20.05 -8.28 -34.92
N THR A 11 20.68 -7.25 -34.35
CA THR A 11 20.36 -6.79 -32.99
C THR A 11 18.92 -6.31 -32.87
N LEU A 12 18.44 -5.48 -33.82
CA LEU A 12 17.06 -5.02 -33.81
C LEU A 12 16.06 -6.16 -33.99
N LEU A 13 16.38 -7.14 -34.86
CA LEU A 13 15.54 -8.32 -35.03
C LEU A 13 15.44 -9.11 -33.73
N ILE A 14 16.57 -9.35 -33.04
CA ILE A 14 16.59 -10.04 -31.74
C ILE A 14 15.75 -9.27 -30.72
N LEU A 15 15.92 -7.95 -30.62
CA LEU A 15 15.13 -7.11 -29.71
C LEU A 15 13.63 -7.16 -30.02
N LEU A 16 13.25 -7.13 -31.30
CA LEU A 16 11.86 -7.28 -31.72
C LEU A 16 11.30 -8.66 -31.36
N CYS A 17 12.06 -9.73 -31.56
CA CYS A 17 11.68 -11.08 -31.16
C CYS A 17 11.49 -11.18 -29.64
N VAL A 18 12.41 -10.62 -28.85
CA VAL A 18 12.29 -10.57 -27.38
C VAL A 18 11.05 -9.79 -26.97
N LEU A 19 10.77 -8.65 -27.61
CA LEU A 19 9.58 -7.84 -27.33
C LEU A 19 8.29 -8.59 -27.69
N LEU A 20 8.26 -9.31 -28.82
CA LEU A 20 7.14 -10.19 -29.21
C LEU A 20 6.91 -11.31 -28.19
N CYS A 21 7.96 -12.00 -27.78
CA CYS A 21 7.88 -13.03 -26.74
C CYS A 21 7.38 -12.44 -25.41
N GLY A 22 7.91 -11.29 -25.00
CA GLY A 22 7.47 -10.59 -23.79
C GLY A 22 6.00 -10.18 -23.84
N TYR A 23 5.54 -9.65 -24.98
CA TYR A 23 4.14 -9.31 -25.19
C TYR A 23 3.23 -10.55 -25.16
N ALA A 24 3.65 -11.65 -25.77
CA ALA A 24 2.89 -12.90 -25.75
C ALA A 24 2.76 -13.47 -24.32
N VAL A 25 3.84 -13.45 -23.53
CA VAL A 25 3.81 -13.85 -22.12
C VAL A 25 2.90 -12.91 -21.31
N PHE A 26 2.97 -11.61 -21.57
CA PHE A 26 2.11 -10.61 -20.94
C PHE A 26 0.62 -10.83 -21.24
N GLU A 27 0.23 -11.05 -22.51
CA GLU A 27 -1.16 -11.32 -22.88
C GLU A 27 -1.65 -12.65 -22.31
N TRP A 28 -0.81 -13.69 -22.33
CA TRP A 28 -1.12 -14.96 -21.70
C TRP A 28 -1.40 -14.78 -20.20
N SER A 29 -0.51 -14.10 -19.47
CA SER A 29 -0.69 -13.83 -18.04
C SER A 29 -1.95 -12.99 -17.76
N THR A 30 -2.21 -11.97 -18.57
CA THR A 30 -3.39 -11.11 -18.44
C THR A 30 -4.69 -11.88 -18.71
N TYR A 31 -4.68 -12.78 -19.69
CA TYR A 31 -5.83 -13.62 -19.98
C TYR A 31 -6.10 -14.64 -18.88
N SER A 32 -5.06 -15.32 -18.39
CA SER A 32 -5.17 -16.32 -17.32
C SER A 32 -5.63 -15.72 -16.00
N ASN A 33 -5.20 -14.49 -15.68
CA ASN A 33 -5.50 -13.83 -14.41
C ASN A 33 -6.65 -12.83 -14.51
N LYS A 34 -7.48 -12.91 -15.56
CA LYS A 34 -8.58 -11.98 -15.75
C LYS A 34 -9.64 -12.19 -14.67
N PRO A 35 -10.11 -11.12 -13.99
CA PRO A 35 -11.25 -11.22 -13.08
C PRO A 35 -12.51 -11.66 -13.85
N THR A 36 -13.19 -12.69 -13.35
CA THR A 36 -14.46 -13.19 -13.88
C THR A 36 -15.48 -13.35 -12.75
N PRO A 37 -16.80 -13.33 -13.04
CA PRO A 37 -17.81 -13.51 -12.00
C PRO A 37 -17.65 -14.83 -11.23
N GLU A 38 -17.14 -15.86 -11.90
CA GLU A 38 -16.93 -17.19 -11.33
C GLU A 38 -15.76 -17.25 -10.33
N ASN A 39 -14.73 -16.40 -10.49
CA ASN A 39 -13.57 -16.37 -9.60
C ASN A 39 -13.62 -15.23 -8.55
N LYS A 40 -14.63 -14.36 -8.61
CA LYS A 40 -14.81 -13.21 -7.72
C LYS A 40 -14.66 -13.57 -6.24
N ASN A 41 -15.30 -14.64 -5.77
CA ASN A 41 -15.23 -15.05 -4.36
C ASN A 41 -13.81 -15.47 -3.96
N SER A 42 -13.11 -16.22 -4.81
CA SER A 42 -11.72 -16.61 -4.57
C SER A 42 -10.80 -15.40 -4.55
N LEU A 43 -11.00 -14.42 -5.43
CA LEU A 43 -10.22 -13.17 -5.44
C LEU A 43 -10.45 -12.34 -4.17
N ALA A 44 -11.70 -12.30 -3.69
CA ALA A 44 -12.07 -11.63 -2.45
C ALA A 44 -11.44 -12.32 -1.22
N GLU A 45 -11.53 -13.66 -1.16
CA GLU A 45 -10.90 -14.48 -0.11
C GLU A 45 -9.38 -14.28 -0.08
N ASP A 46 -8.71 -14.40 -1.23
CA ASP A 46 -7.26 -14.19 -1.32
C ASP A 46 -6.87 -12.78 -0.86
N ALA A 47 -7.65 -11.75 -1.25
CA ALA A 47 -7.36 -10.38 -0.86
C ALA A 47 -7.55 -10.15 0.65
N VAL A 48 -8.62 -10.69 1.24
CA VAL A 48 -8.86 -10.59 2.70
C VAL A 48 -7.77 -11.34 3.47
N ASN A 49 -7.39 -12.55 3.04
CA ASN A 49 -6.32 -13.32 3.68
C ASN A 49 -4.98 -12.57 3.65
N ASN A 50 -4.59 -12.03 2.49
CA ASN A 50 -3.38 -11.21 2.37
C ASN A 50 -3.45 -9.97 3.28
N ALA A 51 -4.62 -9.32 3.36
CA ALA A 51 -4.81 -8.15 4.22
C ALA A 51 -4.74 -8.50 5.71
N VAL A 52 -5.26 -9.66 6.11
CA VAL A 52 -5.12 -10.21 7.48
C VAL A 52 -3.65 -10.48 7.81
N GLU A 53 -2.88 -11.04 6.89
CA GLU A 53 -1.44 -11.27 7.07
C GLU A 53 -0.69 -9.95 7.23
N ASN A 54 -0.88 -9.00 6.33
CA ASN A 54 -0.27 -7.66 6.41
C ASN A 54 -0.63 -6.93 7.71
N PHE A 55 -1.88 -7.06 8.16
CA PHE A 55 -2.34 -6.50 9.43
C PHE A 55 -1.61 -7.12 10.63
N ARG A 56 -1.43 -8.45 10.64
CA ARG A 56 -0.70 -9.17 11.69
C ARG A 56 0.78 -8.81 11.70
N ASP A 57 1.40 -8.73 10.54
CA ASP A 57 2.81 -8.33 10.41
C ASP A 57 3.01 -6.89 10.92
N TYR A 58 2.11 -5.98 10.55
CA TYR A 58 2.14 -4.61 11.05
C TYR A 58 2.00 -4.56 12.58
N LEU A 59 1.07 -5.31 13.17
CA LEU A 59 0.90 -5.37 14.62
C LEU A 59 2.13 -5.95 15.31
N PHE A 60 2.75 -6.97 14.74
CA PHE A 60 3.98 -7.55 15.24
C PHE A 60 5.12 -6.53 15.24
N ASP A 61 5.32 -5.82 14.13
CA ASP A 61 6.33 -4.77 14.00
C ASP A 61 6.07 -3.61 14.97
N PHE A 62 4.83 -3.14 15.07
CA PHE A 62 4.43 -2.10 16.03
C PHE A 62 4.73 -2.51 17.48
N THR A 63 4.48 -3.77 17.83
CA THR A 63 4.75 -4.30 19.17
C THR A 63 6.24 -4.36 19.45
N ASN A 64 7.03 -4.87 18.50
CA ASN A 64 8.48 -4.96 18.64
C ASN A 64 9.14 -3.59 18.76
N GLN A 65 8.76 -2.64 17.90
CA GLN A 65 9.25 -1.26 18.00
C GLN A 65 8.89 -0.63 19.36
N SER A 66 7.70 -0.93 19.88
CA SER A 66 7.28 -0.41 21.19
C SER A 66 8.11 -1.00 22.33
N ALA A 67 8.44 -2.29 22.24
CA ALA A 67 9.31 -2.97 23.20
C ALA A 67 10.76 -2.46 23.13
N GLU A 68 11.28 -2.22 21.92
CA GLU A 68 12.61 -1.62 21.72
C GLU A 68 12.69 -0.22 22.34
N LEU A 69 11.71 0.64 22.05
CA LEU A 69 11.63 1.98 22.64
C LEU A 69 11.51 1.91 24.17
N THR A 70 10.70 0.99 24.70
CA THR A 70 10.55 0.81 26.15
C THR A 70 11.86 0.37 26.79
N GLY A 71 12.60 -0.55 26.17
CA GLY A 71 13.92 -0.98 26.63
C GLY A 71 14.95 0.15 26.61
N GLU A 72 14.91 1.03 25.60
CA GLU A 72 15.77 2.22 25.56
C GLU A 72 15.43 3.19 26.70
N ILE A 73 14.14 3.50 26.90
CA ILE A 73 13.67 4.36 28.00
C ILE A 73 14.10 3.78 29.36
N GLU A 74 13.87 2.48 29.57
CA GLU A 74 14.24 1.79 30.80
C GLU A 74 15.75 1.88 31.07
N SER A 75 16.58 1.65 30.05
CA SER A 75 18.04 1.71 30.20
C SER A 75 18.51 3.12 30.58
N ARG A 76 17.90 4.17 30.02
CA ARG A 76 18.27 5.56 30.32
C ARG A 76 17.84 5.98 31.72
N ILE A 77 16.65 5.57 32.16
CA ILE A 77 16.19 5.79 33.54
C ILE A 77 17.12 5.10 34.53
N LYS A 78 17.51 3.85 34.26
CA LYS A 78 18.49 3.11 35.08
C LYS A 78 19.88 3.75 35.09
N ALA A 79 20.24 4.50 34.04
CA ALA A 79 21.46 5.28 33.98
C ALA A 79 21.38 6.62 34.74
N GLY A 80 20.19 6.98 35.26
CA GLY A 80 19.96 8.22 35.98
C GLY A 80 19.78 9.45 35.09
N GLU A 81 19.46 9.27 33.80
CA GLU A 81 19.17 10.38 32.88
C GLU A 81 17.91 11.13 33.32
N MET A 82 17.94 12.45 33.17
CA MET A 82 16.78 13.30 33.46
C MET A 82 15.70 13.15 32.37
N PRO A 83 14.41 13.36 32.69
CA PRO A 83 13.31 13.29 31.72
C PRO A 83 13.54 14.06 30.42
N GLU A 84 14.13 15.25 30.50
CA GLU A 84 14.44 16.11 29.36
C GLU A 84 15.53 15.50 28.46
N GLU A 85 16.50 14.79 29.04
CA GLU A 85 17.57 14.10 28.29
C GLU A 85 16.99 12.90 27.53
N ILE A 86 16.11 12.14 28.19
CA ILE A 86 15.39 11.01 27.59
C ILE A 86 14.53 11.50 26.42
N TYR A 87 13.75 12.58 26.62
CA TYR A 87 12.92 13.17 25.57
C TYR A 87 13.74 13.61 24.35
N ASN A 88 14.82 14.35 24.57
CA ASN A 88 15.67 14.85 23.48
C ASN A 88 16.37 13.73 22.70
N ALA A 89 16.66 12.60 23.35
CA ALA A 89 17.25 11.44 22.70
C ALA A 89 16.25 10.67 21.82
N LEU A 90 14.97 10.62 22.22
CA LEU A 90 13.95 9.75 21.62
C LEU A 90 13.02 10.45 20.63
N SER A 91 12.71 11.74 20.85
CA SER A 91 11.78 12.49 19.99
C SER A 91 12.23 12.57 18.51
N PRO A 92 13.53 12.78 18.18
CA PRO A 92 13.96 12.86 16.78
C PRO A 92 13.88 11.55 15.98
N SER A 93 13.78 10.40 16.65
CA SER A 93 13.92 9.06 16.05
C SER A 93 12.66 8.19 16.18
N SER A 94 11.61 8.69 16.81
CA SER A 94 10.41 7.91 17.08
C SER A 94 9.60 7.62 15.80
N PRO A 95 9.35 6.34 15.45
CA PRO A 95 8.44 5.98 14.35
C PRO A 95 6.96 6.14 14.74
N PHE A 96 6.68 6.50 15.99
CA PHE A 96 5.34 6.54 16.54
C PHE A 96 4.63 7.86 16.26
N TRP A 97 3.31 7.78 16.11
CA TRP A 97 2.45 8.96 16.02
C TRP A 97 2.32 9.68 17.38
N GLY A 98 2.50 8.95 18.48
CA GLY A 98 2.62 9.53 19.80
C GLY A 98 3.26 8.59 20.81
N VAL A 99 3.95 9.18 21.78
CA VAL A 99 4.63 8.49 22.88
C VAL A 99 4.34 9.21 24.19
N VAL A 100 4.05 8.48 25.25
CA VAL A 100 3.97 9.05 26.62
C VAL A 100 4.68 8.14 27.58
N LEU A 101 5.46 8.73 28.48
CA LEU A 101 5.95 8.06 29.68
C LEU A 101 5.15 8.54 30.88
N TYR A 102 4.56 7.59 31.62
CA TYR A 102 4.02 7.85 32.95
C TYR A 102 4.95 7.27 34.01
N LYS A 103 5.01 7.92 35.17
CA LYS A 103 5.63 7.43 36.40
C LYS A 103 4.60 7.50 37.51
N ASP A 104 4.25 6.36 38.08
CA ASP A 104 3.23 6.23 39.13
C ASP A 104 1.92 6.96 38.79
N GLY A 105 1.52 6.89 37.51
CA GLY A 105 0.30 7.54 36.97
C GLY A 105 0.46 9.02 36.59
N ALA A 106 1.59 9.66 36.87
CA ALA A 106 1.86 11.05 36.47
C ALA A 106 2.67 11.10 35.17
N THR A 107 2.30 11.98 34.23
CA THR A 107 3.04 12.17 32.99
C THR A 107 4.44 12.73 33.26
N VAL A 108 5.46 12.06 32.74
CA VAL A 108 6.87 12.47 32.82
C VAL A 108 7.26 13.29 31.59
N PHE A 109 7.00 12.72 30.41
CA PHE A 109 7.16 13.41 29.13
C PHE A 109 6.18 12.82 28.12
N TRP A 110 5.96 13.55 27.03
CA TRP A 110 5.14 13.12 25.93
C TRP A 110 5.65 13.69 24.60
N ASP A 111 5.37 12.99 23.51
CA ASP A 111 5.61 13.45 22.15
C ASP A 111 4.42 13.06 21.25
N GLY A 112 4.06 13.91 20.29
CA GLY A 112 2.97 13.64 19.35
C GLY A 112 1.57 13.53 19.97
N PHE A 113 0.74 12.61 19.45
CA PHE A 113 -0.66 12.48 19.85
C PHE A 113 -0.84 11.56 21.06
N VAL A 114 -1.38 12.09 22.17
CA VAL A 114 -1.31 11.44 23.49
C VAL A 114 -2.65 11.42 24.23
N PRO A 115 -2.88 10.53 25.21
CA PRO A 115 -4.13 10.49 25.96
C PRO A 115 -4.24 11.72 26.88
N ASP A 116 -5.46 12.23 27.05
CA ASP A 116 -5.71 13.36 27.96
C ASP A 116 -5.54 12.99 29.44
N ALA A 117 -5.56 11.69 29.78
CA ALA A 117 -5.41 11.16 31.13
C ALA A 117 -4.70 9.80 31.15
N TYR A 118 -4.13 9.42 32.30
CA TYR A 118 -3.59 8.07 32.50
C TYR A 118 -4.71 7.04 32.30
N PRO A 119 -4.58 6.09 31.37
CA PRO A 119 -5.68 5.20 31.06
C PRO A 119 -5.73 4.06 32.09
N GLU A 120 -6.95 3.79 32.56
CA GLU A 120 -7.24 2.82 33.63
C GLU A 120 -6.94 1.36 33.24
N ASP A 121 -6.62 1.15 31.97
CA ASP A 121 -6.58 -0.14 31.30
C ASP A 121 -5.13 -0.71 31.26
N SER A 122 -4.19 -0.06 31.94
CA SER A 122 -2.78 -0.45 32.02
C SER A 122 -2.56 -1.83 32.67
N PRO A 123 -1.75 -2.73 32.06
CA PRO A 123 -1.45 -4.06 32.61
C PRO A 123 -0.79 -3.98 33.99
N GLN A 124 -1.13 -4.86 34.93
CA GLN A 124 -0.52 -4.85 36.26
C GLN A 124 0.87 -5.51 36.31
N ASN A 125 1.22 -6.33 35.30
CA ASN A 125 2.48 -7.07 35.23
C ASN A 125 3.37 -6.51 34.12
N SER A 126 4.67 -6.37 34.39
CA SER A 126 5.68 -5.86 33.44
C SER A 126 5.81 -6.69 32.16
N ASP A 127 5.48 -7.98 32.22
CA ASP A 127 5.69 -8.91 31.12
C ASP A 127 4.51 -8.95 30.13
N LEU A 128 3.44 -8.20 30.40
CA LEU A 128 2.24 -8.18 29.59
C LEU A 128 2.11 -6.82 28.89
N SER A 129 2.29 -6.83 27.57
CA SER A 129 1.90 -5.71 26.71
C SER A 129 0.40 -5.72 26.48
N ARG A 130 -0.26 -4.55 26.55
CA ARG A 130 -1.64 -4.41 26.09
C ARG A 130 -1.69 -3.64 24.80
N ILE A 131 -2.14 -4.31 23.73
CA ILE A 131 -2.36 -3.69 22.43
C ILE A 131 -3.86 -3.66 22.18
N SER A 132 -4.37 -2.49 21.83
CA SER A 132 -5.80 -2.25 21.66
C SER A 132 -6.02 -1.12 20.64
N ILE A 133 -7.27 -0.93 20.24
CA ILE A 133 -7.67 0.11 19.29
C ILE A 133 -8.40 1.21 20.04
N GLY A 134 -8.01 2.46 19.76
CA GLY A 134 -8.69 3.64 20.29
C GLY A 134 -9.23 4.51 19.16
N THR A 135 -10.31 5.23 19.45
CA THR A 135 -10.87 6.24 18.56
C THR A 135 -11.00 7.55 19.32
N ASN A 136 -10.41 8.62 18.80
CA ASN A 136 -10.56 9.97 19.34
C ASN A 136 -10.55 11.00 18.21
N ASN A 137 -11.47 11.96 18.22
CA ASN A 137 -11.58 13.04 17.23
C ASN A 137 -11.54 12.54 15.76
N ASN A 138 -12.31 11.50 15.44
CA ASN A 138 -12.37 10.83 14.13
C ASN A 138 -11.05 10.18 13.66
N VAL A 139 -10.10 9.99 14.57
CA VAL A 139 -8.88 9.24 14.32
C VAL A 139 -8.95 7.90 15.03
N THR A 140 -8.79 6.82 14.27
CA THR A 140 -8.62 5.46 14.79
C THR A 140 -7.14 5.15 14.84
N TYR A 141 -6.66 4.65 15.97
CA TYR A 141 -5.25 4.37 16.21
C TYR A 141 -5.05 3.09 17.01
N PHE A 142 -3.92 2.43 16.80
CA PHE A 142 -3.43 1.42 17.73
C PHE A 142 -2.77 2.13 18.89
N TYR A 143 -2.93 1.55 20.08
CA TYR A 143 -2.10 1.90 21.21
C TYR A 143 -1.53 0.64 21.84
N ASN A 144 -0.30 0.75 22.33
CA ASN A 144 0.35 -0.28 23.12
C ASN A 144 0.77 0.31 24.48
N ILE A 145 0.62 -0.48 25.53
CA ILE A 145 1.00 -0.14 26.90
C ILE A 145 2.00 -1.18 27.39
N LEU A 146 3.19 -0.70 27.75
CA LEU A 146 4.27 -1.51 28.29
C LEU A 146 4.70 -0.97 29.66
N PRO A 147 4.29 -1.65 30.75
CA PRO A 147 4.76 -1.32 32.10
C PRO A 147 6.17 -1.87 32.34
N PHE A 148 7.00 -1.12 33.07
CA PHE A 148 8.24 -1.61 33.65
C PHE A 148 8.48 -0.99 35.03
N PHE A 149 9.38 -1.60 35.80
CA PHE A 149 9.72 -1.13 37.14
C PHE A 149 11.20 -0.76 37.19
N ALA A 150 11.50 0.43 37.70
CA ALA A 150 12.88 0.89 37.88
C ALA A 150 13.04 1.54 39.26
N ASP A 151 14.20 1.34 39.88
CA ASP A 151 14.54 1.94 41.15
C ASP A 151 14.62 3.47 40.98
N GLY A 152 13.76 4.20 41.69
CA GLY A 152 13.88 5.64 41.86
C GLY A 152 14.75 5.99 43.06
N ASP A 153 14.97 7.30 43.29
CA ASP A 153 15.81 7.82 44.39
C ASP A 153 15.43 7.31 45.79
N THR A 154 14.17 6.88 46.01
CA THR A 154 13.67 6.45 47.33
C THR A 154 12.89 5.14 47.36
N ALA A 155 12.38 4.66 46.22
CA ALA A 155 11.59 3.43 46.12
C ALA A 155 11.51 2.94 44.66
N LEU A 156 11.13 1.67 44.49
CA LEU A 156 10.78 1.10 43.17
C LEU A 156 9.55 1.86 42.62
N ALA A 157 9.73 2.55 41.49
CA ALA A 157 8.67 3.28 40.82
C ALA A 157 8.16 2.48 39.62
N ARG A 158 6.85 2.58 39.36
CA ARG A 158 6.24 2.00 38.17
C ARG A 158 6.29 3.02 37.04
N TYR A 159 6.72 2.58 35.88
CA TYR A 159 6.68 3.35 34.65
C TYR A 159 5.79 2.64 33.63
N ASP A 160 5.06 3.42 32.85
CA ASP A 160 4.22 2.91 31.77
C ASP A 160 4.56 3.69 30.48
N VAL A 161 5.02 2.95 29.46
CA VAL A 161 5.27 3.52 28.13
C VAL A 161 4.03 3.28 27.27
N TYR A 162 3.50 4.37 26.74
CA TYR A 162 2.40 4.38 25.80
C TYR A 162 2.91 4.74 24.44
N THR A 163 2.70 3.88 23.46
CA THR A 163 2.99 4.17 22.05
C THR A 163 1.70 4.14 21.25
N ARG A 164 1.63 4.97 20.21
CA ARG A 164 0.48 5.05 19.31
C ARG A 164 0.87 5.05 17.85
N ALA A 165 0.06 4.38 17.05
CA ALA A 165 0.17 4.38 15.60
C ALA A 165 -1.19 4.72 14.98
N LYS A 166 -1.21 5.73 14.10
CA LYS A 166 -2.42 6.14 13.38
C LYS A 166 -2.80 5.08 12.35
N ILE A 167 -4.08 4.70 12.29
CA ILE A 167 -4.59 3.68 11.35
C ILE A 167 -5.55 4.30 10.34
N SER A 168 -6.46 5.14 10.82
CA SER A 168 -7.48 5.79 10.00
C SER A 168 -7.77 7.19 10.52
N GLN A 169 -8.10 8.10 9.61
CA GLN A 169 -8.66 9.41 9.96
C GLN A 169 -9.74 9.76 8.96
N ASP A 170 -10.93 10.07 9.46
CA ASP A 170 -12.03 10.62 8.67
C ASP A 170 -12.17 12.12 8.95
N ASN A 171 -12.06 12.93 7.90
CA ASN A 171 -12.20 14.38 8.02
C ASN A 171 -13.60 14.80 7.57
N ILE A 172 -14.37 15.34 8.51
CA ILE A 172 -15.72 15.87 8.23
C ILE A 172 -15.66 17.06 7.25
N LEU A 173 -14.53 17.78 7.21
CA LEU A 173 -14.33 18.94 6.35
C LEU A 173 -13.56 18.57 5.08
N GLU A 174 -14.10 18.97 3.93
CA GLU A 174 -13.51 18.70 2.61
C GLU A 174 -12.11 19.29 2.42
N LEU A 175 -11.76 20.32 3.20
CA LEU A 175 -10.44 20.97 3.17
C LEU A 175 -9.31 20.08 3.73
N GLY A 176 -9.63 18.99 4.43
CA GLY A 176 -8.66 18.09 5.06
C GLY A 176 -8.56 16.71 4.41
N LYS A 177 -9.19 16.47 3.26
CA LYS A 177 -9.24 15.14 2.62
C LYS A 177 -7.86 14.54 2.34
N GLU A 178 -6.86 15.37 2.05
CA GLU A 178 -5.47 14.94 1.83
C GLU A 178 -4.76 14.40 3.10
N LEU A 179 -5.34 14.61 4.28
CA LEU A 179 -4.86 14.10 5.56
C LEU A 179 -5.64 12.86 6.04
N GLU A 180 -6.66 12.45 5.29
CA GLU A 180 -7.38 11.19 5.53
C GLU A 180 -6.43 10.02 5.32
N MET A 181 -6.63 8.98 6.11
CA MET A 181 -5.81 7.77 6.06
C MET A 181 -6.75 6.58 5.99
N ASP A 182 -6.55 5.73 4.98
CA ASP A 182 -7.37 4.54 4.75
C ASP A 182 -6.58 3.28 5.14
N PRO A 183 -7.11 2.44 6.04
CA PRO A 183 -6.52 1.15 6.38
C PRO A 183 -6.26 0.26 5.14
N ALA A 184 -7.07 0.37 4.09
CA ALA A 184 -6.86 -0.37 2.85
C ALA A 184 -5.55 0.00 2.13
N LEU A 185 -5.05 1.23 2.33
CA LEU A 185 -3.74 1.65 1.81
C LEU A 185 -2.58 1.11 2.65
N LEU A 186 -2.81 0.90 3.96
CA LEU A 186 -1.81 0.37 4.88
C LEU A 186 -1.65 -1.15 4.76
N PHE A 187 -2.77 -1.86 4.70
CA PHE A 187 -2.81 -3.30 4.85
C PHE A 187 -3.27 -4.02 3.58
N GLY A 188 -3.91 -3.32 2.65
CA GLY A 188 -4.35 -3.86 1.38
C GLY A 188 -3.25 -3.92 0.33
N SER A 189 -3.61 -4.40 -0.86
CA SER A 189 -2.74 -4.44 -2.03
C SER A 189 -3.41 -3.74 -3.20
N ASP A 190 -2.74 -2.76 -3.80
CA ASP A 190 -3.24 -1.96 -4.93
C ASP A 190 -3.67 -2.78 -6.15
N LYS A 191 -3.14 -4.01 -6.26
CA LYS A 191 -3.36 -4.94 -7.37
C LYS A 191 -4.35 -6.06 -7.05
N SER A 192 -4.80 -6.15 -5.79
CA SER A 192 -5.72 -7.18 -5.33
C SER A 192 -7.17 -6.68 -5.33
N TYR A 193 -8.10 -7.58 -5.07
CA TYR A 193 -9.50 -7.22 -4.86
C TYR A 193 -9.61 -6.21 -3.69
N PRO A 194 -10.47 -5.17 -3.76
CA PRO A 194 -10.61 -4.19 -2.70
C PRO A 194 -11.06 -4.82 -1.37
N VAL A 195 -10.41 -4.40 -0.30
CA VAL A 195 -10.70 -4.83 1.07
C VAL A 195 -11.01 -3.62 1.93
N PHE A 196 -11.84 -3.84 2.95
CA PHE A 196 -12.31 -2.83 3.88
C PHE A 196 -12.05 -3.29 5.31
N PHE A 197 -11.92 -2.32 6.20
CA PHE A 197 -11.59 -2.55 7.60
C PHE A 197 -12.66 -1.89 8.47
N SER A 198 -13.18 -2.65 9.42
CA SER A 198 -14.04 -2.13 10.48
C SER A 198 -13.46 -2.47 11.84
N PHE A 199 -13.44 -1.49 12.74
CA PHE A 199 -12.86 -1.62 14.08
C PHE A 199 -13.96 -1.48 15.13
N GLY A 200 -14.36 -2.59 15.75
CA GLY A 200 -15.41 -2.60 16.79
C GLY A 200 -16.85 -2.75 16.30
N GLU A 201 -17.13 -2.51 15.01
CA GLU A 201 -18.45 -2.75 14.42
C GLU A 201 -18.38 -3.85 13.35
N SER A 202 -19.38 -4.74 13.32
CA SER A 202 -19.48 -5.73 12.23
C SER A 202 -20.10 -5.08 10.99
N PRO A 203 -19.56 -5.32 9.79
CA PRO A 203 -20.13 -4.77 8.57
C PRO A 203 -21.51 -5.39 8.28
N ASP A 204 -22.35 -4.64 7.56
CA ASP A 204 -23.62 -5.14 7.04
C ASP A 204 -23.40 -6.35 6.13
N GLN A 205 -24.00 -7.50 6.46
CA GLN A 205 -23.71 -8.77 5.78
C GLN A 205 -24.31 -8.89 4.37
N THR A 206 -25.16 -7.95 3.94
CA THR A 206 -25.94 -8.09 2.70
C THR A 206 -25.09 -8.17 1.43
N ASP A 207 -23.91 -7.54 1.42
CA ASP A 207 -23.03 -7.45 0.24
C ASP A 207 -21.62 -8.02 0.49
N VAL A 208 -21.39 -8.69 1.63
CA VAL A 208 -20.07 -9.22 2.00
C VAL A 208 -19.83 -10.55 1.26
N LEU A 209 -18.76 -10.60 0.46
CA LEU A 209 -18.33 -11.83 -0.21
C LEU A 209 -17.52 -12.73 0.72
N HIS A 210 -16.63 -12.13 1.49
CA HIS A 210 -15.75 -12.80 2.42
C HIS A 210 -15.33 -11.83 3.52
N SER A 211 -15.16 -12.34 4.74
CA SER A 211 -14.76 -11.54 5.89
C SER A 211 -14.01 -12.40 6.91
N GLU A 212 -12.97 -11.84 7.50
CA GLU A 212 -12.19 -12.43 8.58
C GLU A 212 -12.14 -11.50 9.78
N VAL A 213 -12.21 -12.10 10.97
CA VAL A 213 -12.23 -11.39 12.25
C VAL A 213 -10.90 -11.61 12.95
N VAL A 214 -10.18 -10.53 13.21
CA VAL A 214 -8.86 -10.55 13.85
C VAL A 214 -8.98 -9.95 15.25
N SER A 215 -8.73 -10.77 16.27
CA SER A 215 -8.64 -10.31 17.65
C SER A 215 -7.26 -9.73 17.95
N LEU A 216 -7.21 -8.62 18.67
CA LEU A 216 -5.97 -8.10 19.26
C LEU A 216 -5.64 -8.84 20.57
N SER A 217 -4.46 -8.58 21.14
CA SER A 217 -4.02 -9.21 22.40
C SER A 217 -4.94 -8.86 23.58
N SER A 218 -5.59 -7.70 23.55
CA SER A 218 -6.72 -7.39 24.43
C SER A 218 -8.01 -8.02 23.92
N SER A 219 -8.75 -8.73 24.79
CA SER A 219 -10.04 -9.39 24.48
C SER A 219 -11.12 -8.47 23.91
N ASP A 220 -10.97 -7.16 24.12
CA ASP A 220 -12.02 -6.17 23.91
C ASP A 220 -11.90 -5.44 22.55
N SER A 221 -10.84 -5.71 21.77
CA SER A 221 -10.61 -5.08 20.48
C SER A 221 -10.58 -6.11 19.34
N ILE A 222 -11.47 -5.89 18.37
CA ILE A 222 -11.65 -6.75 17.21
C ILE A 222 -11.59 -5.88 15.95
N ALA A 223 -10.81 -6.32 14.96
CA ALA A 223 -10.82 -5.79 13.60
C ALA A 223 -11.51 -6.79 12.67
N THR A 224 -12.48 -6.34 11.89
CA THR A 224 -13.10 -7.13 10.82
C THR A 224 -12.57 -6.65 9.48
N ILE A 225 -11.98 -7.56 8.72
CA ILE A 225 -11.44 -7.32 7.38
C ILE A 225 -12.37 -8.01 6.39
N TYR A 226 -12.88 -7.29 5.40
CA TYR A 226 -13.92 -7.84 4.52
C TYR A 226 -13.83 -7.30 3.10
N ALA A 227 -14.44 -8.04 2.17
CA ALA A 227 -14.55 -7.67 0.76
C ALA A 227 -16.03 -7.63 0.35
N LEU A 228 -16.40 -6.60 -0.42
CA LEU A 228 -17.78 -6.34 -0.84
C LEU A 228 -18.01 -6.70 -2.29
N ASP A 229 -19.19 -7.25 -2.61
CA ASP A 229 -19.57 -7.59 -3.98
C ASP A 229 -19.65 -6.37 -4.89
N THR A 230 -20.15 -5.26 -4.36
CA THR A 230 -20.30 -3.99 -5.05
C THR A 230 -18.97 -3.44 -5.60
N SER A 231 -17.84 -3.93 -5.09
CA SER A 231 -16.48 -3.55 -5.53
C SER A 231 -15.99 -4.33 -6.76
N TYR A 232 -16.71 -5.35 -7.23
CA TYR A 232 -16.24 -6.19 -8.32
C TYR A 232 -16.12 -5.44 -9.65
N GLU A 233 -17.13 -4.66 -10.04
CA GLU A 233 -17.13 -3.97 -11.33
C GLU A 233 -16.07 -2.85 -11.37
N SER A 234 -15.88 -2.13 -10.27
CA SER A 234 -14.83 -1.12 -10.16
C SER A 234 -13.44 -1.75 -10.18
N PHE A 235 -13.23 -2.87 -9.48
CA PHE A 235 -11.99 -3.64 -9.53
C PHE A 235 -11.67 -4.14 -10.94
N ARG A 236 -12.67 -4.72 -11.63
CA ARG A 236 -12.51 -5.20 -13.00
C ARG A 236 -12.17 -4.07 -13.97
N ALA A 237 -12.84 -2.93 -13.85
CA ALA A 237 -12.53 -1.74 -14.66
C ALA A 237 -11.10 -1.24 -14.41
N LYS A 238 -10.65 -1.19 -13.14
CA LYS A 238 -9.27 -0.85 -12.76
C LYS A 238 -8.27 -1.83 -13.37
N TYR A 239 -8.55 -3.14 -13.30
CA TYR A 239 -7.71 -4.18 -13.89
C TYR A 239 -7.58 -4.03 -15.42
N ASP A 240 -8.70 -3.87 -16.12
CA ASP A 240 -8.73 -3.72 -17.57
C ASP A 240 -7.98 -2.45 -18.00
N TYR A 241 -8.16 -1.35 -17.26
CA TYR A 241 -7.46 -0.09 -17.51
C TYR A 241 -5.95 -0.19 -17.31
N GLN A 242 -5.48 -0.74 -16.18
CA GLN A 242 -4.04 -0.92 -15.93
C GLN A 242 -3.38 -1.79 -17.00
N ASN A 243 -4.07 -2.83 -17.48
CA ASN A 243 -3.55 -3.67 -18.55
C ASN A 243 -3.62 -3.00 -19.92
N ALA A 244 -4.61 -2.14 -20.18
CA ALA A 244 -4.64 -1.30 -21.38
C ALA A 244 -3.44 -0.33 -21.44
N LEU A 245 -3.05 0.28 -20.32
CA LEU A 245 -1.84 1.12 -20.24
C LEU A 245 -0.58 0.31 -20.56
N LYS A 246 -0.43 -0.89 -19.98
CA LYS A 246 0.71 -1.78 -20.25
C LYS A 246 0.75 -2.21 -21.73
N ARG A 247 -0.39 -2.53 -22.34
CA ARG A 247 -0.49 -2.80 -23.80
C ARG A 247 -0.02 -1.60 -24.62
N GLY A 248 -0.42 -0.39 -24.23
CA GLY A 248 0.04 0.85 -24.85
C GLY A 248 1.56 0.99 -24.86
N LEU A 249 2.23 0.68 -23.74
CA LEU A 249 3.70 0.68 -23.65
C LEU A 249 4.35 -0.32 -24.62
N PHE A 250 3.82 -1.54 -24.71
CA PHE A 250 4.29 -2.52 -25.70
C PHE A 250 4.13 -2.02 -27.13
N TYR A 251 2.98 -1.43 -27.47
CA TYR A 251 2.75 -0.91 -28.81
C TYR A 251 3.70 0.25 -29.15
N ILE A 252 3.96 1.18 -28.22
CA ILE A 252 4.95 2.23 -28.41
C ILE A 252 6.34 1.63 -28.67
N ALA A 253 6.74 0.63 -27.88
CA ALA A 253 8.02 -0.06 -28.08
C ALA A 253 8.11 -0.76 -29.45
N PHE A 254 7.03 -1.42 -29.89
CA PHE A 254 6.95 -2.03 -31.23
C PHE A 254 7.07 -1.00 -32.34
N LEU A 255 6.41 0.16 -32.20
CA LEU A 255 6.48 1.23 -33.18
C LEU A 255 7.89 1.79 -33.31
N VAL A 256 8.57 2.03 -32.20
CA VAL A 256 9.94 2.56 -32.20
C VAL A 256 10.93 1.54 -32.77
N LEU A 257 10.95 0.32 -32.24
CA LEU A 257 11.90 -0.71 -32.69
C LEU A 257 11.60 -1.19 -34.12
N GLY A 258 10.33 -1.36 -34.45
CA GLY A 258 9.88 -1.76 -35.78
C GLY A 258 10.15 -0.68 -36.81
N GLY A 259 9.91 0.59 -36.48
CA GLY A 259 10.24 1.73 -37.32
C GLY A 259 11.75 1.81 -37.61
N LEU A 260 12.59 1.69 -36.57
CA LEU A 260 14.05 1.65 -36.74
C LEU A 260 14.50 0.46 -37.60
N PHE A 261 13.93 -0.72 -37.38
CA PHE A 261 14.23 -1.92 -38.16
C PHE A 261 13.91 -1.72 -39.64
N ILE A 262 12.71 -1.23 -39.96
CA ILE A 262 12.28 -0.98 -41.33
C ILE A 262 13.13 0.11 -41.99
N LEU A 263 13.47 1.19 -41.29
CA LEU A 263 14.31 2.26 -41.86
C LEU A 263 15.70 1.75 -42.25
N ILE A 264 16.32 0.93 -41.39
CA ILE A 264 17.62 0.31 -41.66
C ILE A 264 17.50 -0.72 -42.79
N LEU A 265 16.44 -1.52 -42.81
CA LEU A 265 16.18 -2.51 -43.85
C LEU A 265 15.94 -1.86 -45.22
N ALA A 266 15.11 -0.81 -45.29
CA ALA A 266 14.85 -0.05 -46.50
C ALA A 266 16.13 0.56 -47.09
N ARG A 267 17.02 1.07 -46.23
CA ARG A 267 18.33 1.60 -46.64
C ARG A 267 19.26 0.50 -47.18
N SER A 268 19.16 -0.72 -46.67
CA SER A 268 19.94 -1.86 -47.15
C SER A 268 19.44 -2.40 -48.51
N ILE A 269 18.14 -2.35 -48.78
CA ILE A 269 17.55 -2.82 -50.04
C ILE A 269 17.70 -1.77 -51.15
N GLY A 270 17.51 -0.49 -50.81
CA GLY A 270 17.58 0.62 -51.76
C GLY A 270 16.46 0.63 -52.82
N GLY A 271 16.51 1.62 -53.73
CA GLY A 271 15.60 1.71 -54.87
C GLY A 271 14.11 1.93 -54.52
N ILE A 272 13.23 1.65 -55.49
CA ILE A 272 11.78 1.83 -55.37
C ILE A 272 11.18 0.90 -54.30
N THR A 273 11.74 -0.30 -54.13
CA THR A 273 11.31 -1.27 -53.12
C THR A 273 11.55 -0.77 -51.70
N GLY A 274 12.68 -0.10 -51.44
CA GLY A 274 12.93 0.56 -50.15
C GLY A 274 11.93 1.68 -49.85
N VAL A 275 11.57 2.49 -50.86
CA VAL A 275 10.57 3.55 -50.72
C VAL A 275 9.17 3.00 -50.44
N LEU A 276 8.77 1.93 -51.14
CA LEU A 276 7.49 1.24 -50.89
C LEU A 276 7.43 0.66 -49.48
N LEU A 277 8.52 0.05 -49.00
CA LEU A 277 8.61 -0.49 -47.64
C LEU A 277 8.42 0.61 -46.58
N GLN A 278 9.02 1.78 -46.79
CA GLN A 278 8.84 2.94 -45.91
C GLN A 278 7.39 3.44 -45.92
N LEU A 279 6.75 3.51 -47.10
CA LEU A 279 5.37 3.98 -47.23
C LEU A 279 4.37 3.04 -46.54
N VAL A 280 4.54 1.72 -46.71
CA VAL A 280 3.75 0.72 -45.97
C VAL A 280 3.95 0.88 -44.47
N ALA A 281 5.19 1.06 -44.02
CA ALA A 281 5.48 1.24 -42.60
C ALA A 281 4.85 2.51 -42.02
N PHE A 282 4.93 3.64 -42.71
CA PHE A 282 4.23 4.86 -42.31
C PHE A 282 2.73 4.66 -42.20
N THR A 283 2.14 3.91 -43.14
CA THR A 283 0.69 3.60 -43.12
C THR A 283 0.33 2.71 -41.93
N THR A 284 1.15 1.70 -41.62
CA THR A 284 0.97 0.83 -40.45
C THR A 284 1.13 1.59 -39.13
N VAL A 285 2.16 2.44 -39.02
CA VAL A 285 2.39 3.29 -37.84
C VAL A 285 1.20 4.23 -37.63
N TRP A 286 0.72 4.87 -38.70
CA TRP A 286 -0.46 5.75 -38.66
C TRP A 286 -1.72 5.01 -38.16
N PHE A 287 -1.96 3.80 -38.69
CA PHE A 287 -3.10 2.97 -38.28
C PHE A 287 -2.99 2.54 -36.81
N LEU A 288 -1.80 2.14 -36.36
CA LEU A 288 -1.56 1.79 -34.97
C LEU A 288 -1.72 2.99 -34.03
N LEU A 289 -1.19 4.17 -34.39
CA LEU A 289 -1.37 5.39 -33.60
C LEU A 289 -2.85 5.75 -33.45
N ARG A 290 -3.65 5.61 -34.52
CA ARG A 290 -5.10 5.84 -34.45
C ARG A 290 -5.82 4.88 -33.49
N THR A 291 -5.35 3.63 -33.40
CA THR A 291 -5.92 2.63 -32.48
C THR A 291 -5.47 2.86 -31.03
N ILE A 292 -4.28 3.42 -30.81
CA ILE A 292 -3.72 3.71 -29.48
C ILE A 292 -4.25 5.03 -28.92
N TYR A 293 -4.53 6.02 -29.79
CA TYR A 293 -4.96 7.37 -29.39
C TYR A 293 -6.15 7.40 -28.40
N PRO A 294 -7.23 6.61 -28.57
CA PRO A 294 -8.34 6.57 -27.62
C PRO A 294 -7.94 6.04 -26.23
N ILE A 295 -6.92 5.17 -26.15
CA ILE A 295 -6.41 4.63 -24.89
C ILE A 295 -5.64 5.72 -24.12
N ILE A 296 -4.92 6.58 -24.84
CA ILE A 296 -4.18 7.72 -24.28
C ILE A 296 -5.13 8.86 -23.89
N GLU A 297 -6.19 9.11 -24.66
CA GLU A 297 -7.20 10.12 -24.32
C GLU A 297 -8.09 9.65 -23.15
N GLY A 298 -8.41 8.35 -23.10
CA GLY A 298 -9.10 7.73 -21.98
C GLY A 298 -8.31 7.82 -20.67
N SER A 299 -6.98 7.76 -20.68
CA SER A 299 -6.17 7.85 -19.46
C SER A 299 -6.19 9.24 -18.80
N GLN A 300 -6.36 10.31 -19.59
CA GLN A 300 -6.55 11.67 -19.09
C GLN A 300 -7.91 11.81 -18.38
N ASN A 301 -8.97 11.17 -18.90
CA ASN A 301 -10.29 11.19 -18.27
C ASN A 301 -10.38 10.28 -17.03
N PHE A 302 -9.58 9.20 -16.94
CA PHE A 302 -9.51 8.36 -15.74
C PHE A 302 -8.74 9.01 -14.58
N SER A 303 -7.90 10.01 -14.83
CA SER A 303 -7.34 10.87 -13.76
C SER A 303 -8.39 11.78 -13.10
N SER A 304 -9.62 11.81 -13.65
CA SER A 304 -10.79 12.49 -13.09
C SER A 304 -11.87 11.55 -12.57
N LEU A 305 -11.64 10.23 -12.57
CA LEU A 305 -12.49 9.36 -11.76
C LEU A 305 -12.22 9.70 -10.30
N PRO A 306 -13.25 9.87 -9.47
CA PRO A 306 -13.04 10.03 -8.04
C PRO A 306 -12.21 8.83 -7.57
N ASP A 307 -11.24 9.11 -6.69
CA ASP A 307 -10.63 8.08 -5.87
C ASP A 307 -11.74 7.12 -5.41
N ILE A 308 -11.47 5.82 -5.50
CA ILE A 308 -12.46 4.76 -5.23
C ILE A 308 -12.75 4.67 -3.70
N THR A 309 -12.54 5.75 -2.96
CA THR A 309 -12.99 5.97 -1.57
C THR A 309 -14.43 6.47 -1.47
N LEU A 310 -15.15 6.64 -2.58
CA LEU A 310 -16.56 7.06 -2.59
C LEU A 310 -17.51 5.96 -3.04
N ILE A 311 -17.56 4.86 -2.27
CA ILE A 311 -18.84 4.22 -1.96
C ILE A 311 -19.00 4.37 -0.44
N ARG A 312 -19.40 5.58 -0.02
CA ARG A 312 -19.85 5.87 1.35
C ARG A 312 -21.26 5.30 1.53
N TYR A 313 -21.44 4.44 2.53
CA TYR A 313 -22.66 4.40 3.32
C TYR A 313 -22.35 5.04 4.67
#